data_AF-A0ABD3RXK8-F1
#
_entry.id   AF-A0ABD3RXK8-F1
#
_cell.length_a   1.000
_cell.length_b   1.000
_cell.length_c   1.000
_cell.angle_alpha   90.00
_cell.angle_beta   90.00
_cell.angle_gamma   90.00
#
_symmetry.space_group_name_H-M   'P 1'
#
loop_
_entity.id
_entity.type
_entity.pdbx_description
1 polymer ?
#
loop_
_entity_poly.entity_id
_entity_poly.type
_entity_poly.pdbx_seq_one_letter_code
_entity_poly.pdbx_strand_id
1 'polypeptide(L)'
;MSSSTTDGTRQRRPIGTTYLSSSSPSAIPATMTTSSSSSNGAMVPSTTTTTGTSMSSVENAAELRFGTEFDDVQILSNAQVAVILQMTAQSALVRDEELNDVYKRTQKYVERYNTMKNNEKEHQELVDELDNLQGALTTFRMETEDPNSEGMELHSFEVSALMNLVATDTTVEEAVALIPSLSRFPESAVDEILDSIRSTMIRIVSHGS
;
A
#
# COMPACT_ATOMS: atom_id res chain seq x y z
N MET A 1 -33.63 37.39 54.63
CA MET A 1 -34.35 38.03 53.50
C MET A 1 -33.87 37.30 52.25
N SER A 2 -34.32 36.07 51.99
CA SER A 2 -35.64 35.64 51.50
C SER A 2 -35.82 35.96 50.01
N SER A 3 -35.64 34.95 49.15
CA SER A 3 -36.46 34.61 47.95
C SER A 3 -35.73 33.50 47.17
N SER A 4 -36.14 32.23 47.18
CA SER A 4 -37.35 31.57 46.65
C SER A 4 -37.22 31.09 45.19
N THR A 5 -36.99 29.78 45.07
CA THR A 5 -37.56 28.78 44.16
C THR A 5 -38.34 29.24 42.91
N THR A 6 -38.02 28.65 41.76
CA THR A 6 -39.05 28.22 40.78
C THR A 6 -38.58 26.98 40.01
N ASP A 7 -39.41 25.95 40.12
CA ASP A 7 -39.42 24.67 39.39
C ASP A 7 -40.19 24.85 38.07
N GLY A 8 -39.88 24.03 37.05
CA GLY A 8 -40.32 24.25 35.66
C GLY A 8 -40.23 23.00 34.77
N THR A 9 -41.05 22.01 35.11
CA THR A 9 -41.46 20.79 34.38
C THR A 9 -41.54 20.81 32.84
N ARG A 10 -41.44 19.59 32.28
CA ARG A 10 -42.06 19.04 31.03
C ARG A 10 -41.35 19.37 29.70
N GLN A 11 -41.09 18.45 28.75
CA GLN A 11 -41.87 17.30 28.26
C GLN A 11 -40.97 16.19 27.70
N ARG A 12 -41.39 14.95 27.96
CA ARG A 12 -41.02 13.73 27.24
C ARG A 12 -41.58 13.75 25.80
N ARG A 13 -40.82 13.24 24.82
CA ARG A 13 -41.39 12.64 23.60
C ARG A 13 -40.89 11.20 23.43
N PRO A 14 -41.77 10.25 23.05
CA PRO A 14 -41.46 8.81 23.04
C PRO A 14 -40.93 8.29 21.70
N ILE A 15 -40.06 7.28 21.83
CA ILE A 15 -40.03 5.97 21.16
C ILE A 15 -40.58 5.90 19.73
N GLY A 16 -39.66 5.83 18.76
CA GLY A 16 -39.91 5.30 17.42
C GLY A 16 -39.16 3.99 17.25
N THR A 17 -39.78 2.88 17.64
CA THR A 17 -39.42 1.52 17.25
C THR A 17 -39.77 1.31 15.79
N THR A 18 -38.79 1.03 14.94
CA THR A 18 -39.04 0.44 13.61
C THR A 18 -38.30 -0.88 13.53
N TYR A 19 -39.05 -1.96 13.72
CA TYR A 19 -38.65 -3.32 13.41
C TYR A 19 -38.72 -3.50 11.90
N LEU A 20 -37.60 -3.85 11.25
CA LEU A 20 -37.60 -4.41 9.91
C LEU A 20 -37.32 -5.91 9.99
N SER A 21 -38.45 -6.60 10.04
CA SER A 21 -38.77 -7.95 9.54
C SER A 21 -37.63 -8.74 8.87
N SER A 22 -37.30 -9.85 9.54
CA SER A 22 -36.71 -11.08 9.02
C SER A 22 -37.42 -11.64 7.79
N SER A 23 -36.68 -12.05 6.77
CA SER A 23 -37.18 -12.97 5.73
C SER A 23 -36.02 -13.78 5.13
N SER A 24 -35.81 -14.97 5.68
CA SER A 24 -35.27 -16.15 4.98
C SER A 24 -35.97 -17.35 5.60
N PRO A 25 -36.57 -18.23 4.78
CA PRO A 25 -35.85 -19.48 4.53
C PRO A 25 -36.13 -20.12 3.14
N SER A 26 -35.12 -20.78 2.59
CA SER A 26 -35.32 -21.95 1.74
C SER A 26 -34.16 -22.94 1.90
N ALA A 27 -34.46 -24.01 2.63
CA ALA A 27 -33.82 -25.32 2.54
C ALA A 27 -34.57 -26.10 1.42
N ILE A 28 -34.14 -27.18 0.75
CA ILE A 28 -33.14 -28.27 0.85
C ILE A 28 -33.09 -28.91 -0.59
N PRO A 29 -32.38 -30.02 -0.97
CA PRO A 29 -31.70 -31.03 -0.16
C PRO A 29 -30.28 -31.46 -0.59
N ALA A 30 -29.59 -32.03 0.39
CA ALA A 30 -28.41 -32.88 0.21
C ALA A 30 -28.78 -34.20 -0.48
N THR A 31 -27.95 -34.63 -1.43
CA THR A 31 -27.91 -36.01 -1.91
C THR A 31 -26.60 -36.66 -1.47
N MET A 32 -26.72 -37.58 -0.51
CA MET A 32 -25.71 -38.60 -0.27
C MET A 32 -25.75 -39.61 -1.40
N THR A 33 -24.61 -39.83 -2.06
CA THR A 33 -24.38 -41.08 -2.80
C THR A 33 -23.05 -41.65 -2.32
N THR A 34 -23.14 -42.79 -1.65
CA THR A 34 -22.04 -43.66 -1.28
C THR A 34 -21.70 -44.55 -2.47
N SER A 35 -20.42 -44.64 -2.84
CA SER A 35 -19.88 -45.86 -3.46
C SER A 35 -18.35 -45.80 -3.51
N SER A 36 -17.76 -46.66 -2.69
CA SER A 36 -16.42 -47.20 -2.79
C SER A 36 -16.11 -47.83 -4.16
N SER A 37 -14.90 -47.66 -4.68
CA SER A 37 -13.97 -48.78 -4.96
C SER A 37 -12.78 -48.35 -5.85
N SER A 38 -11.66 -49.00 -5.55
CA SER A 38 -10.33 -48.92 -6.12
C SER A 38 -10.24 -49.08 -7.65
N SER A 39 -9.29 -48.39 -8.29
CA SER A 39 -8.11 -48.99 -8.97
C SER A 39 -7.62 -48.19 -10.19
N ASN A 40 -6.30 -47.92 -10.16
CA ASN A 40 -5.31 -47.85 -11.23
C ASN A 40 -5.66 -47.30 -12.64
N GLY A 41 -4.92 -46.24 -12.98
CA GLY A 41 -4.04 -46.26 -14.16
C GLY A 41 -4.59 -45.64 -15.45
N ALA A 42 -4.06 -44.47 -15.81
CA ALA A 42 -3.50 -44.18 -17.14
C ALA A 42 -3.12 -42.69 -17.23
N MET A 43 -1.83 -42.46 -17.36
CA MET A 43 -1.18 -41.18 -17.58
C MET A 43 -1.44 -40.76 -19.03
N VAL A 44 -2.28 -39.75 -19.25
CA VAL A 44 -2.38 -39.03 -20.52
C VAL A 44 -1.42 -37.85 -20.47
N PRO A 45 -0.36 -37.79 -21.31
CA PRO A 45 0.47 -36.61 -21.39
C PRO A 45 -0.29 -35.57 -22.23
N SER A 46 -0.81 -34.55 -21.57
CA SER A 46 -1.22 -33.34 -22.25
C SER A 46 0.04 -32.64 -22.74
N THR A 47 0.31 -32.81 -24.03
CA THR A 47 1.38 -32.15 -24.78
C THR A 47 1.05 -30.67 -24.90
N THR A 48 1.40 -29.86 -23.89
CA THR A 48 1.49 -28.41 -24.05
C THR A 48 2.81 -28.11 -24.77
N THR A 49 2.75 -28.06 -26.09
CA THR A 49 3.85 -27.59 -26.94
C THR A 49 3.73 -26.09 -27.12
N THR A 50 4.89 -25.43 -27.16
CA THR A 50 5.19 -24.09 -27.72
C THR A 50 5.35 -22.99 -26.66
N THR A 51 6.56 -22.84 -26.11
CA THR A 51 7.69 -22.04 -26.64
C THR A 51 7.52 -20.55 -26.37
N GLY A 52 8.26 -20.10 -25.38
CA GLY A 52 8.53 -18.70 -25.06
C GLY A 52 9.69 -18.63 -24.06
N THR A 53 10.78 -19.36 -24.33
CA THR A 53 12.07 -19.02 -23.73
C THR A 53 12.45 -17.66 -24.31
N SER A 54 11.94 -16.58 -23.72
CA SER A 54 12.58 -15.29 -23.90
C SER A 54 14.02 -15.50 -23.44
N MET A 55 14.98 -15.13 -24.29
CA MET A 55 16.30 -14.82 -23.76
C MET A 55 16.05 -13.70 -22.75
N SER A 56 15.97 -14.05 -21.46
CA SER A 56 15.78 -13.06 -20.41
C SER A 56 17.01 -12.17 -20.49
N SER A 57 16.86 -10.99 -21.09
CA SER A 57 17.82 -9.92 -20.89
C SER A 57 18.06 -9.83 -19.38
N VAL A 58 19.32 -9.81 -18.97
CA VAL A 58 19.65 -9.74 -17.55
C VAL A 58 18.97 -8.50 -16.96
N GLU A 59 18.00 -8.74 -16.08
CA GLU A 59 17.30 -7.70 -15.34
C GLU A 59 18.27 -7.10 -14.32
N ASN A 60 18.22 -5.77 -14.17
CA ASN A 60 19.07 -5.04 -13.25
C ASN A 60 18.34 -3.79 -12.76
N ALA A 61 17.84 -3.86 -11.52
CA ALA A 61 17.16 -2.73 -10.89
C ALA A 61 18.05 -1.50 -10.71
N ALA A 62 19.37 -1.68 -10.54
CA ALA A 62 20.32 -0.56 -10.43
C ALA A 62 20.50 0.19 -11.75
N GLU A 63 20.19 -0.43 -12.88
CA GLU A 63 20.20 0.16 -14.23
C GLU A 63 18.77 0.47 -14.74
N LEU A 64 17.74 0.33 -13.89
CA LEU A 64 16.33 0.46 -14.27
C LEU A 64 15.90 -0.49 -15.39
N ARG A 65 16.51 -1.67 -15.45
CA ARG A 65 16.21 -2.71 -16.44
C ARG A 65 15.32 -3.76 -15.82
N PHE A 66 14.02 -3.67 -16.11
CA PHE A 66 13.01 -4.61 -15.68
C PHE A 66 12.48 -5.42 -16.87
N GLY A 67 11.85 -6.57 -16.61
CA GLY A 67 11.08 -7.30 -17.60
C GLY A 67 9.86 -6.51 -18.10
N THR A 68 9.42 -6.79 -19.31
CA THR A 68 8.28 -6.10 -19.97
C THR A 68 6.96 -6.24 -19.21
N GLU A 69 6.85 -7.21 -18.32
CA GLU A 69 5.71 -7.34 -17.41
C GLU A 69 5.59 -6.21 -16.38
N PHE A 70 6.64 -5.38 -16.23
CA PHE A 70 6.70 -4.27 -15.28
C PHE A 70 6.60 -2.88 -15.94
N ASP A 71 6.36 -2.78 -17.25
CA ASP A 71 6.35 -1.49 -17.94
C ASP A 71 5.20 -0.57 -17.48
N ASP A 72 4.02 -1.15 -17.21
CA ASP A 72 2.80 -0.41 -16.85
C ASP A 72 2.30 -0.72 -15.42
N VAL A 73 3.20 -1.14 -14.52
CA VAL A 73 2.81 -1.49 -13.14
C VAL A 73 2.92 -0.32 -12.19
N GLN A 74 1.95 -0.21 -11.28
CA GLN A 74 2.05 0.69 -10.15
C GLN A 74 2.94 0.07 -9.07
N ILE A 75 4.04 0.74 -8.75
CA ILE A 75 4.92 0.35 -7.65
C ILE A 75 4.43 1.02 -6.37
N LEU A 76 4.26 0.22 -5.31
CA LEU A 76 3.83 0.67 -3.99
C LEU A 76 5.00 0.70 -3.02
N SER A 77 4.98 1.68 -2.11
CA SER A 77 5.91 1.73 -0.97
C SER A 77 5.45 0.80 0.17
N ASN A 78 6.36 0.45 1.08
CA ASN A 78 6.06 -0.32 2.29
C ASN A 78 4.96 0.33 3.12
N ALA A 79 4.96 1.67 3.21
CA ALA A 79 3.95 2.43 3.93
C ALA A 79 2.55 2.26 3.32
N GLN A 80 2.43 2.36 2.00
CA GLN A 80 1.17 2.16 1.29
C GLN A 80 0.67 0.72 1.42
N VAL A 81 1.57 -0.26 1.25
CA VAL A 81 1.23 -1.67 1.42
C VAL A 81 0.76 -1.95 2.85
N ALA A 82 1.37 -1.34 3.87
CA ALA A 82 0.93 -1.49 5.26
C ALA A 82 -0.52 -1.03 5.46
N VAL A 83 -0.89 0.13 4.91
CA VAL A 83 -2.28 0.62 4.98
C VAL A 83 -3.25 -0.33 4.28
N ILE A 84 -2.92 -0.77 3.07
CA ILE A 84 -3.76 -1.70 2.30
C ILE A 84 -3.96 -3.02 3.05
N LEU A 85 -2.88 -3.58 3.61
CA LEU A 85 -2.94 -4.82 4.39
C LEU A 85 -3.68 -4.64 5.72
N GLN A 86 -3.67 -3.46 6.33
CA GLN A 86 -4.46 -3.21 7.53
C GLN A 86 -5.96 -3.19 7.22
N MET A 87 -6.37 -2.48 6.15
CA MET A 87 -7.78 -2.40 5.73
C MET A 87 -8.33 -3.76 5.28
N THR A 88 -7.53 -4.52 4.52
CA THR A 88 -7.93 -5.85 4.03
C THR A 88 -7.99 -6.87 5.17
N ALA A 89 -7.15 -6.75 6.20
CA ALA A 89 -7.21 -7.59 7.39
C ALA A 89 -8.46 -7.32 8.22
N GLN A 90 -8.81 -6.04 8.44
CA GLN A 90 -10.07 -5.68 9.11
C GLN A 90 -11.28 -6.22 8.36
N SER A 91 -11.27 -6.14 7.03
CA SER A 91 -12.35 -6.67 6.20
C SER A 91 -12.47 -8.20 6.29
N ALA A 92 -11.34 -8.92 6.33
CA ALA A 92 -11.33 -10.37 6.52
C ALA A 92 -11.90 -10.77 7.89
N LEU A 93 -11.57 -10.04 8.95
CA LEU A 93 -12.14 -10.26 10.29
C LEU A 93 -13.67 -10.11 10.31
N VAL A 94 -14.20 -9.09 9.63
CA VAL A 94 -15.66 -8.87 9.52
C VAL A 94 -16.33 -10.02 8.76
N ARG A 95 -15.63 -10.63 7.80
CA ARG A 95 -16.12 -11.74 6.98
C ARG A 95 -15.81 -13.13 7.55
N ASP A 96 -15.17 -13.22 8.71
CA ASP A 96 -14.68 -14.48 9.31
C ASP A 96 -13.78 -15.29 8.34
N GLU A 97 -12.98 -14.57 7.57
CA GLU A 97 -12.06 -15.12 6.57
C GLU A 97 -10.63 -15.22 7.14
N GLU A 98 -10.01 -16.39 7.02
CA GLU A 98 -8.64 -16.58 7.49
C GLU A 98 -7.62 -16.02 6.49
N LEU A 99 -6.76 -15.12 6.98
CA LEU A 99 -5.62 -14.62 6.22
C LEU A 99 -4.53 -15.70 6.09
N ASN A 100 -3.99 -15.85 4.88
CA ASN A 100 -2.95 -16.83 4.60
C ASN A 100 -1.58 -16.46 5.22
N ASP A 101 -0.64 -17.40 5.19
CA ASP A 101 0.68 -17.21 5.80
C ASP A 101 1.54 -16.15 5.11
N VAL A 102 1.45 -16.04 3.78
CA VAL A 102 2.19 -15.02 3.02
C VAL A 102 1.73 -13.63 3.45
N TYR A 103 0.43 -13.42 3.54
CA TYR A 103 -0.18 -12.20 4.02
C TYR A 103 0.33 -11.82 5.41
N LYS A 104 0.24 -12.75 6.38
CA LYS A 104 0.69 -12.52 7.77
C LYS A 104 2.17 -12.17 7.84
N ARG A 105 3.01 -12.78 6.97
CA ARG A 105 4.45 -12.47 6.89
C ARG A 105 4.69 -11.10 6.27
N THR A 106 4.03 -10.78 5.16
CA THR A 106 4.14 -9.49 4.50
C THR A 106 3.68 -8.36 5.41
N GLN A 107 2.54 -8.53 6.08
CA GLN A 107 2.01 -7.56 7.05
C GLN A 107 3.05 -7.26 8.15
N LYS A 108 3.62 -8.29 8.77
CA LYS A 108 4.68 -8.12 9.79
C LYS A 108 5.92 -7.42 9.24
N TYR A 109 6.30 -7.70 7.99
CA TYR A 109 7.44 -7.05 7.36
C TYR A 109 7.17 -5.56 7.16
N VAL A 110 6.05 -5.20 6.53
CA VAL A 110 5.73 -3.80 6.23
C VAL A 110 5.46 -3.00 7.51
N GLU A 111 4.82 -3.57 8.53
CA GLU A 111 4.65 -2.90 9.84
C GLU A 111 6.00 -2.62 10.52
N ARG A 112 6.98 -3.51 10.35
CA ARG A 112 8.31 -3.36 10.95
C ARG A 112 9.18 -2.33 10.22
N TYR A 113 9.15 -2.34 8.90
CA TYR A 113 10.02 -1.52 8.05
C TYR A 113 9.31 -0.29 7.45
N ASN A 114 8.11 0.04 7.92
CA ASN A 114 7.47 1.30 7.61
C ASN A 114 8.15 2.44 8.39
N THR A 115 8.85 3.31 7.67
CA THR A 115 9.50 4.52 8.18
C THR A 115 8.55 5.71 8.28
N MET A 116 7.39 5.65 7.61
CA MET A 116 6.34 6.67 7.56
C MET A 116 5.09 6.16 8.28
N LYS A 117 5.20 6.01 9.60
CA LYS A 117 4.09 5.56 10.45
C LYS A 117 3.71 6.61 11.48
N ASN A 118 2.41 6.76 11.69
CA ASN A 118 1.86 7.47 12.83
C ASN A 118 0.59 6.75 13.27
N ASN A 119 0.59 6.22 14.50
CA ASN A 119 -0.55 5.48 15.06
C ASN A 119 -1.67 6.41 15.56
N GLU A 120 -1.40 7.70 15.67
CA GLU A 120 -2.32 8.72 16.17
C GLU A 120 -3.02 9.47 15.03
N LYS A 121 -2.39 9.56 13.85
CA LYS A 121 -3.04 10.09 12.65
C LYS A 121 -4.18 9.18 12.21
N GLU A 122 -5.26 9.80 11.75
CA GLU A 122 -6.33 9.05 11.11
C GLU A 122 -5.79 8.37 9.84
N HIS A 123 -6.27 7.16 9.56
CA HIS A 123 -5.79 6.39 8.40
C HIS A 123 -5.89 7.17 7.09
N GLN A 124 -6.96 7.96 6.91
CA GLN A 124 -7.15 8.77 5.70
C GLN A 124 -6.09 9.86 5.58
N GLU A 125 -5.73 10.54 6.68
CA GLU A 125 -4.69 11.57 6.66
C GLU A 125 -3.31 10.99 6.32
N LEU A 126 -3.02 9.77 6.78
CA LEU A 126 -1.78 9.08 6.42
C LEU A 126 -1.75 8.73 4.93
N VAL A 127 -2.87 8.22 4.38
CA VAL A 127 -2.99 7.95 2.94
C VAL A 127 -2.76 9.21 2.13
N ASP A 128 -3.40 10.32 2.51
CA ASP A 128 -3.29 11.58 1.79
C ASP A 128 -1.83 12.10 1.78
N GLU A 129 -1.10 12.00 2.89
CA GLU A 129 0.31 12.40 2.95
C GLU A 129 1.22 11.50 2.10
N LEU A 130 0.96 10.18 2.08
CA LEU A 130 1.72 9.24 1.25
C LEU A 130 1.46 9.47 -0.25
N ASP A 131 0.22 9.71 -0.63
CA ASP A 131 -0.17 9.99 -2.02
C ASP A 131 0.38 11.34 -2.49
N ASN A 132 0.35 12.37 -1.63
CA ASN A 132 0.96 13.67 -1.92
C ASN A 132 2.47 13.54 -2.12
N LEU A 133 3.18 12.75 -1.29
CA LEU A 133 4.61 12.52 -1.46
C LEU A 133 4.92 11.75 -2.73
N GLN A 134 4.21 10.65 -2.99
CA GLN A 134 4.40 9.88 -4.22
C GLN A 134 4.12 10.74 -5.45
N GLY A 135 3.07 11.55 -5.44
CA GLY A 135 2.74 12.49 -6.50
C GLY A 135 3.84 13.53 -6.72
N ALA A 136 4.32 14.17 -5.64
CA ALA A 136 5.40 15.15 -5.71
C ALA A 136 6.67 14.54 -6.33
N LEU A 137 7.09 13.35 -5.87
CA LEU A 137 8.27 12.66 -6.40
C LEU A 137 8.07 12.17 -7.84
N THR A 138 6.88 11.72 -8.22
CA THR A 138 6.59 11.27 -9.58
C THR A 138 6.56 12.43 -10.58
N THR A 139 6.08 13.60 -10.14
CA THR A 139 6.06 14.81 -10.97
C THR A 139 7.37 15.61 -10.90
N PHE A 140 8.34 15.15 -10.10
CA PHE A 140 9.64 15.79 -10.02
C PHE A 140 10.34 15.68 -11.37
N ARG A 141 10.62 16.85 -11.95
CA ARG A 141 11.29 16.98 -13.24
C ARG A 141 12.40 18.00 -13.11
N MET A 142 13.58 17.62 -13.58
CA MET A 142 14.69 18.56 -13.68
C MET A 142 14.78 19.07 -15.11
N GLU A 143 14.70 20.40 -15.27
CA GLU A 143 14.92 21.05 -16.55
C GLU A 143 16.41 20.93 -16.92
N THR A 144 16.64 20.50 -18.15
CA THR A 144 17.97 20.45 -18.75
C THR A 144 18.23 21.77 -19.48
N GLU A 145 19.50 22.20 -19.53
CA GLU A 145 19.88 23.42 -20.27
C GLU A 145 19.60 23.34 -21.78
N ASP A 146 19.45 22.12 -22.32
CA ASP A 146 19.06 21.89 -23.70
C ASP A 146 17.52 21.97 -23.84
N PRO A 147 16.99 22.94 -24.62
CA PRO A 147 15.56 23.09 -24.85
C PRO A 147 14.93 21.93 -25.66
N ASN A 148 15.74 21.04 -26.25
CA ASN A 148 15.27 19.84 -26.95
C ASN A 148 15.41 18.56 -26.14
N SER A 149 16.02 18.61 -24.95
CA SER A 149 16.13 17.43 -24.10
C SER A 149 14.86 17.27 -23.29
N GLU A 150 14.29 16.07 -23.32
CA GLU A 150 13.27 15.67 -22.35
C GLU A 150 13.97 15.70 -20.98
N GLY A 151 13.38 16.44 -20.01
CA GLY A 151 13.97 16.62 -18.69
C GLY A 151 14.19 15.28 -17.97
N MET A 152 14.92 15.30 -16.86
CA MET A 152 15.10 14.07 -16.07
C MET A 152 13.96 13.89 -15.07
N GLU A 153 13.29 12.74 -15.15
CA GLU A 153 12.21 12.34 -14.25
C GLU A 153 12.62 11.12 -13.42
N LEU A 154 12.01 10.94 -12.24
CA LEU A 154 12.23 9.77 -11.41
C LEU A 154 11.43 8.56 -11.93
N HIS A 155 12.06 7.39 -11.99
CA HIS A 155 11.37 6.16 -12.30
C HIS A 155 10.51 5.72 -11.09
N SER A 156 9.35 5.09 -11.30
CA SER A 156 8.46 4.67 -10.20
C SER A 156 9.14 3.74 -9.19
N PHE A 157 10.12 2.94 -9.64
CA PHE A 157 10.97 2.12 -8.77
C PHE A 157 11.78 2.99 -7.80
N GLU A 158 12.39 4.06 -8.29
CA GLU A 158 13.22 4.94 -7.49
C GLU A 158 12.38 5.72 -6.49
N VAL A 159 11.19 6.17 -6.90
CA VAL A 159 10.22 6.81 -5.99
C VAL A 159 9.89 5.88 -4.82
N SER A 160 9.50 4.63 -5.09
CA SER A 160 9.20 3.67 -4.04
C SER A 160 10.43 3.31 -3.20
N ALA A 161 11.60 3.12 -3.83
CA ALA A 161 12.85 2.83 -3.13
C ALA A 161 13.26 3.97 -2.20
N LEU A 162 13.16 5.22 -2.65
CA LEU A 162 13.39 6.42 -1.84
C LEU A 162 12.45 6.47 -0.64
N MET A 163 11.14 6.28 -0.85
CA MET A 163 10.15 6.26 0.25
C MET A 163 10.42 5.14 1.28
N ASN A 164 11.04 4.03 0.87
CA ASN A 164 11.31 2.89 1.75
C ASN A 164 12.65 2.99 2.49
N LEU A 165 13.68 3.52 1.84
CA LEU A 165 15.06 3.44 2.31
C LEU A 165 15.55 4.72 2.98
N VAL A 166 15.03 5.88 2.57
CA VAL A 166 15.48 7.18 3.07
C VAL A 166 14.98 7.41 4.49
N ALA A 167 15.88 7.91 5.33
CA ALA A 167 15.63 8.41 6.67
C ALA A 167 15.95 9.91 6.77
N THR A 168 15.66 10.52 7.93
CA THR A 168 15.83 11.97 8.13
C THR A 168 17.27 12.47 8.03
N ASP A 169 18.24 11.58 8.20
CA ASP A 169 19.68 11.82 8.20
C ASP A 169 20.39 11.26 6.95
N THR A 170 19.65 10.66 6.02
CA THR A 170 20.22 10.14 4.77
C THR A 170 20.87 11.25 3.97
N THR A 171 22.11 10.99 3.54
CA THR A 171 22.90 11.91 2.70
C THR A 171 22.73 11.59 1.22
N VAL A 172 23.11 12.52 0.34
CA VAL A 172 23.08 12.28 -1.11
C VAL A 172 23.99 11.11 -1.51
N GLU A 173 25.20 11.03 -0.93
CA GLU A 173 26.13 9.93 -1.18
C GLU A 173 25.50 8.57 -0.79
N GLU A 174 24.84 8.50 0.36
CA GLU A 174 24.15 7.30 0.81
C GLU A 174 22.97 6.94 -0.11
N ALA A 175 22.16 7.92 -0.49
CA ALA A 175 21.02 7.70 -1.39
C ALA A 175 21.48 7.14 -2.75
N VAL A 176 22.55 7.68 -3.33
CA VAL A 176 23.14 7.20 -4.58
C VAL A 176 23.80 5.82 -4.40
N ALA A 177 24.42 5.55 -3.24
CA ALA A 177 24.98 4.23 -2.96
C ALA A 177 23.89 3.14 -2.83
N LEU A 178 22.74 3.48 -2.25
CA LEU A 178 21.59 2.58 -2.09
C LEU A 178 20.78 2.43 -3.39
N ILE A 179 20.68 3.49 -4.19
CA ILE A 179 19.91 3.55 -5.44
C ILE A 179 20.82 4.11 -6.54
N PRO A 180 21.67 3.25 -7.17
CA PRO A 180 22.70 3.70 -8.10
C PRO A 180 22.20 4.45 -9.33
N SER A 181 20.96 4.19 -9.75
CA SER A 181 20.32 4.88 -10.88
C SER A 181 20.11 6.38 -10.63
N LEU A 182 20.14 6.84 -9.37
CA LEU A 182 20.08 8.27 -9.01
C LEU A 182 21.34 9.04 -9.43
N SER A 183 22.46 8.37 -9.74
CA SER A 183 23.70 9.01 -10.19
C SER A 183 23.56 9.82 -11.49
N ARG A 184 22.45 9.66 -12.22
CA ARG A 184 22.12 10.49 -13.38
C ARG A 184 21.73 11.93 -13.02
N PHE A 185 21.28 12.16 -11.79
CA PHE A 185 20.90 13.48 -11.30
C PHE A 185 22.10 14.21 -10.69
N PRO A 186 22.15 15.55 -10.77
CA PRO A 186 23.12 16.32 -10.01
C PRO A 186 22.83 16.24 -8.51
N GLU A 187 23.88 16.37 -7.71
CA GLU A 187 23.80 16.29 -6.25
C GLU A 187 22.74 17.24 -5.65
N SER A 188 22.62 18.45 -6.20
CA SER A 188 21.61 19.43 -5.76
C SER A 188 20.16 18.98 -5.97
N ALA A 189 19.89 18.22 -7.05
CA ALA A 189 18.55 17.71 -7.32
C ALA A 189 18.22 16.53 -6.39
N VAL A 190 19.20 15.66 -6.12
CA VAL A 190 19.02 14.57 -5.15
C VAL A 190 18.80 15.15 -3.75
N ASP A 191 19.52 16.20 -3.37
CA ASP A 191 19.32 16.87 -2.08
C ASP A 191 17.90 17.47 -1.95
N GLU A 192 17.35 18.09 -3.01
CA GLU A 192 15.97 18.60 -3.05
C GLU A 192 14.92 17.47 -2.91
N ILE A 193 15.16 16.34 -3.55
CA ILE A 193 14.32 15.13 -3.40
C ILE A 193 14.34 14.65 -1.94
N LEU A 194 15.53 14.55 -1.34
CA LEU A 194 15.68 14.14 0.06
C LEU A 194 14.99 15.13 0.99
N ASP A 195 15.10 16.44 0.75
CA ASP A 195 14.38 17.47 1.52
C ASP A 195 12.87 17.30 1.48
N SER A 196 12.31 16.98 0.32
CA SER A 196 10.88 16.73 0.16
C SER A 196 10.41 15.52 0.97
N ILE A 197 11.21 14.44 0.99
CA ILE A 197 10.96 13.25 1.80
C ILE A 197 11.07 13.57 3.29
N ARG A 198 12.16 14.22 3.72
CA ARG A 198 12.40 14.61 5.12
C ARG A 198 11.27 15.48 5.66
N SER A 199 10.88 16.50 4.91
CA SER A 199 9.76 17.39 5.25
C SER A 199 8.48 16.60 5.50
N THR A 200 8.20 15.61 4.66
CA THR A 200 6.99 14.79 4.78
C THR A 200 7.08 13.80 5.94
N MET A 201 8.23 13.15 6.14
CA MET A 201 8.46 12.29 7.32
C MET A 201 8.25 13.05 8.62
N ILE A 202 8.77 14.28 8.71
CA ILE A 202 8.55 15.14 9.88
C ILE A 202 7.05 15.45 10.05
N ARG A 203 6.33 15.81 8.98
CA ARG A 203 4.87 16.04 9.04
C ARG A 203 4.10 14.79 9.47
N ILE A 204 4.54 13.61 9.06
CA ILE A 204 3.91 12.34 9.46
C ILE A 204 4.19 12.05 10.94
N VAL A 205 5.43 12.18 11.41
CA VAL A 205 5.86 11.76 12.75
C VAL A 205 5.60 12.82 13.84
N SER A 206 5.70 14.11 13.52
CA SER A 206 5.74 15.19 14.52
C SER A 206 4.39 15.62 15.12
N HIS A 207 3.25 15.16 14.59
CA HIS A 207 1.93 15.60 15.08
C HIS A 207 1.36 14.78 16.26
N GLY A 208 2.19 13.98 16.94
CA GLY A 208 1.77 13.19 18.10
C GLY A 208 2.32 13.68 19.45
N SER A 209 2.16 14.97 19.77
CA SER A 209 2.55 15.50 21.09
C SER A 209 1.56 16.49 21.66
#